data_AF-X1HEH6-F1
#
_entry.id   AF-X1HEH6-F1
#
_cell.length_a   1.000
_cell.length_b   1.000
_cell.length_c   1.000
_cell.angle_alpha   90.00
_cell.angle_beta   90.00
_cell.angle_gamma   90.00
#
_symmetry.space_group_name_H-M   'P 1'
#
loop_
_entity.id
_entity.type
_entity.pdbx_description
1 polymer ?
#
loop_
_entity_poly.entity_id
_entity_poly.type
_entity_poly.pdbx_seq_one_letter_code
_entity_poly.pdbx_strand_id
1 'polypeptide(L)'
;MLSIENLKGELTDEQLEEIVKDSLKDFNAIKRVLLIHPDYTRTDFTDKLIPFIYQELKNKGMSQIDSLNAGGTHRPMTKEEIRSKLGLPSQINFNNYYNHEYNDPQRLITVGEIS
;
A
#
# COMPACT_ATOMS: atom_id res chain seq x y z
N MET A 1 21.59 -1.25 2.33
CA MET A 1 20.65 -0.13 2.11
C MET A 1 19.73 -0.57 0.99
N LEU A 2 18.45 -0.73 1.27
CA LEU A 2 17.44 -1.16 0.30
C LEU A 2 16.95 0.08 -0.45
N SER A 3 17.72 0.54 -1.43
CA SER A 3 17.37 1.70 -2.24
C SER A 3 17.87 1.50 -3.65
N ILE A 4 17.00 1.81 -4.61
CA ILE A 4 17.33 1.85 -6.03
C ILE A 4 16.92 3.20 -6.59
N GLU A 5 17.77 3.77 -7.45
CA GLU A 5 17.52 5.06 -8.08
C GLU A 5 17.97 5.06 -9.54
N ASN A 6 17.20 5.74 -10.40
CA ASN A 6 17.59 6.05 -11.76
C ASN A 6 17.16 7.49 -12.08
N LEU A 7 18.04 8.46 -11.82
CA LEU A 7 17.72 9.88 -12.04
C LEU A 7 17.67 10.30 -13.52
N LYS A 8 18.08 9.41 -14.43
CA LYS A 8 18.17 9.67 -15.87
C LYS A 8 17.14 8.91 -16.69
N GLY A 9 16.29 8.12 -16.05
CA GLY A 9 15.30 7.28 -16.70
C GLY A 9 14.26 6.76 -15.72
N GLU A 10 13.59 5.68 -16.08
CA GLU A 10 12.62 5.03 -15.23
C GLU A 10 13.25 3.80 -14.55
N LEU A 11 12.67 3.39 -13.42
CA LEU A 11 12.92 2.06 -12.87
C LEU A 11 12.15 1.04 -13.70
N THR A 12 12.78 -0.09 -14.01
CA THR A 12 12.12 -1.18 -14.74
C THR A 12 11.22 -1.99 -13.81
N ASP A 13 10.31 -2.79 -14.38
CA ASP A 13 9.45 -3.67 -13.60
C ASP A 13 10.26 -4.71 -12.81
N GLU A 14 11.35 -5.22 -13.38
CA GLU A 14 12.26 -6.15 -12.69
C GLU A 14 12.91 -5.50 -11.47
N GLN A 15 13.30 -4.23 -11.60
CA GLN A 15 13.87 -3.43 -10.52
C GLN A 15 12.86 -3.17 -9.40
N LEU A 16 11.59 -2.91 -9.75
CA LEU A 16 10.50 -2.76 -8.78
C LEU A 16 10.16 -4.09 -8.09
N GLU A 17 10.21 -5.21 -8.81
CA GLU A 17 9.99 -6.53 -8.24
C GLU A 17 11.11 -6.94 -7.28
N GLU A 18 12.37 -6.71 -7.65
CA GLU A 18 13.55 -7.02 -6.84
C GLU A 18 13.56 -6.24 -5.52
N ILE A 19 13.29 -4.93 -5.57
CA ILE A 19 13.24 -4.11 -4.35
C ILE A 19 12.12 -4.56 -3.40
N VAL A 20 10.98 -5.04 -3.93
CA VAL A 20 9.89 -5.59 -3.12
C VAL A 20 10.32 -6.90 -2.44
N LYS A 21 10.91 -7.83 -3.19
CA LYS A 21 11.42 -9.10 -2.67
C LYS A 21 12.43 -8.87 -1.57
N ASP A 22 13.41 -8.01 -1.82
CA ASP A 22 14.44 -7.72 -0.83
C ASP A 22 13.88 -7.00 0.40
N SER A 23 12.88 -6.11 0.22
CA SER A 23 12.23 -5.41 1.33
C SER A 23 11.44 -6.33 2.25
N LEU A 24 10.89 -7.41 1.68
CA LEU A 24 10.08 -8.38 2.42
C LEU A 24 10.86 -9.64 2.83
N LYS A 25 12.14 -9.77 2.46
CA LYS A 25 12.92 -11.02 2.59
C LYS A 25 12.91 -11.61 4.00
N ASP A 26 13.03 -10.78 5.03
CA ASP A 26 13.14 -11.21 6.43
C ASP A 26 11.77 -11.48 7.08
N PHE A 27 10.68 -11.15 6.39
CA PHE A 27 9.33 -11.45 6.85
C PHE A 27 8.93 -12.87 6.46
N ASN A 28 8.47 -13.63 7.46
CA ASN A 28 8.01 -15.01 7.30
C ASN A 28 6.62 -15.18 7.93
N ALA A 29 5.80 -16.06 7.36
CA ALA A 29 4.47 -16.39 7.87
C ALA A 29 3.56 -15.17 8.09
N ILE A 30 3.57 -14.22 7.15
CA ILE A 30 2.73 -13.03 7.19
C ILE A 30 1.28 -13.48 7.00
N LYS A 31 0.39 -13.21 7.96
CA LYS A 31 -1.03 -13.64 7.86
C LYS A 31 -1.96 -12.49 7.48
N ARG A 32 -1.86 -11.37 8.18
CA ARG A 32 -2.73 -10.20 8.03
C ARG A 32 -1.89 -8.98 7.73
N VAL A 33 -2.26 -8.25 6.69
CA VAL A 33 -1.56 -7.05 6.22
C VAL A 33 -2.52 -5.88 6.16
N LEU A 34 -2.07 -4.71 6.62
CA LEU A 34 -2.72 -3.44 6.35
C LEU A 34 -1.82 -2.64 5.40
N LEU A 35 -2.30 -2.38 4.20
CA LEU A 35 -1.62 -1.55 3.22
C LEU A 35 -2.10 -0.09 3.37
N ILE A 36 -1.25 0.77 3.93
CA ILE A 36 -1.49 2.21 3.97
C ILE A 36 -0.94 2.82 2.67
N HIS A 37 -1.76 3.57 1.95
CA HIS A 37 -1.40 4.10 0.64
C HIS A 37 -1.78 5.59 0.50
N PRO A 38 -1.07 6.35 -0.36
CA PRO A 38 -1.45 7.72 -0.65
C PRO A 38 -2.81 7.80 -1.36
N ASP A 39 -3.44 8.95 -1.24
CA ASP A 39 -4.74 9.22 -1.84
C ASP A 39 -4.64 9.67 -3.31
N TYR A 40 -5.78 10.04 -3.88
CA TYR A 40 -5.91 10.50 -5.26
C TYR A 40 -5.17 11.82 -5.54
N THR A 41 -4.75 12.57 -4.52
CA THR A 41 -4.03 13.85 -4.71
C THR A 41 -2.55 13.65 -5.01
N ARG A 42 -2.03 12.43 -4.85
CA ARG A 42 -0.67 12.06 -5.20
C ARG A 42 -0.62 11.38 -6.55
N THR A 43 0.06 12.00 -7.49
CA THR A 43 0.49 11.37 -8.74
C THR A 43 1.83 10.67 -8.49
N ASP A 44 1.80 9.35 -8.47
CA ASP A 44 2.95 8.48 -8.20
C ASP A 44 2.75 7.15 -8.95
N PHE A 45 3.67 6.20 -8.74
CA PHE A 45 3.65 4.87 -9.37
C PHE A 45 3.15 3.77 -8.42
N THR A 46 2.28 4.10 -7.46
CA THR A 46 1.70 3.12 -6.51
C THR A 46 1.08 1.93 -7.25
N ASP A 47 0.40 2.21 -8.36
CA ASP A 47 -0.26 1.21 -9.22
C ASP A 47 0.71 0.16 -9.79
N LYS A 48 1.98 0.53 -10.01
CA LYS A 48 3.01 -0.41 -10.46
C LYS A 48 3.58 -1.26 -9.32
N LEU A 49 3.68 -0.70 -8.12
CA LEU A 49 4.34 -1.36 -6.99
C LEU A 49 3.43 -2.36 -6.25
N ILE A 50 2.15 -2.01 -6.08
CA ILE A 50 1.23 -2.81 -5.26
C ILE A 50 0.99 -4.23 -5.80
N PRO A 51 0.89 -4.47 -7.13
CA PRO A 51 0.79 -5.83 -7.65
C PRO A 51 1.97 -6.73 -7.24
N PHE A 52 3.21 -6.21 -7.30
CA PHE A 52 4.40 -6.94 -6.85
C PHE A 52 4.37 -7.21 -5.34
N ILE A 53 4.00 -6.20 -4.55
CA ILE A 53 3.85 -6.35 -3.09
C ILE A 53 2.81 -7.43 -2.76
N TYR A 54 1.65 -7.40 -3.42
CA TYR A 54 0.60 -8.38 -3.19
C TYR A 54 1.09 -9.81 -3.49
N GLN A 55 1.77 -10.00 -4.61
CA GLN A 55 2.27 -11.32 -4.99
C GLN A 55 3.33 -11.83 -4.00
N GLU A 56 4.26 -10.98 -3.57
CA GLU A 56 5.30 -11.37 -2.62
C GLU A 56 4.72 -11.68 -1.22
N LEU A 57 3.75 -10.89 -0.76
CA LEU A 57 3.04 -11.17 0.49
C LEU A 57 2.24 -12.48 0.38
N LYS A 58 1.61 -12.77 -0.76
CA LYS A 58 0.95 -14.05 -1.02
C LYS A 58 1.93 -15.22 -0.94
N ASN A 59 3.10 -15.09 -1.56
CA ASN A 59 4.17 -16.09 -1.48
C ASN A 59 4.63 -16.33 -0.03
N LYS A 60 4.55 -15.29 0.83
CA LYS A 60 4.88 -15.34 2.26
C LYS A 60 3.75 -15.80 3.19
N GLY A 61 2.64 -16.28 2.62
CA GLY A 61 1.54 -16.90 3.36
C GLY A 61 0.38 -15.96 3.74
N MET A 62 0.31 -14.76 3.14
CA MET A 62 -0.73 -13.78 3.44
C MET A 62 -2.13 -14.32 3.14
N SER A 63 -2.93 -14.46 4.21
CA SER A 63 -4.33 -14.87 4.14
C SER A 63 -5.30 -13.71 4.03
N GLN A 64 -4.93 -12.52 4.52
CA GLN A 64 -5.78 -11.33 4.55
C GLN A 64 -4.98 -10.06 4.27
N ILE A 65 -5.56 -9.17 3.47
CA ILE A 65 -5.05 -7.83 3.21
C ILE A 65 -6.18 -6.82 3.18
N ASP A 66 -6.00 -5.73 3.91
CA ASP A 66 -6.89 -4.58 3.95
C ASP A 66 -6.13 -3.33 3.47
N SER A 67 -6.82 -2.36 2.86
CA SER A 67 -6.22 -1.06 2.52
C SER A 67 -6.71 0.05 3.45
N LEU A 68 -5.86 1.06 3.69
CA LEU A 68 -6.22 2.31 4.33
C LEU A 68 -5.71 3.49 3.51
N ASN A 69 -6.63 4.26 2.95
CA ASN A 69 -6.31 5.51 2.26
C ASN A 69 -5.84 6.59 3.25
N ALA A 70 -4.60 7.04 3.11
CA ALA A 70 -4.00 8.10 3.90
C ALA A 70 -4.37 9.50 3.36
N GLY A 71 -5.68 9.81 3.38
CA GLY A 71 -6.22 11.04 2.79
C GLY A 71 -6.03 12.32 3.61
N GLY A 72 -5.57 12.25 4.87
CA GLY A 72 -5.55 13.40 5.75
C GLY A 72 -6.95 14.02 5.86
N THR A 73 -7.07 15.32 5.54
CA THR A 73 -8.36 16.04 5.55
C THR A 73 -9.14 15.98 4.23
N HIS A 74 -8.63 15.28 3.21
CA HIS A 74 -9.29 15.19 1.91
C HIS A 74 -10.55 14.31 1.96
N ARG A 75 -11.36 14.37 0.89
CA ARG A 75 -12.55 13.52 0.78
C ARG A 75 -12.15 12.03 0.77
N PRO A 76 -13.03 11.14 1.23
CA PRO A 76 -12.84 9.71 1.04
C PRO A 76 -12.81 9.36 -0.45
N MET A 77 -12.05 8.31 -0.77
CA MET A 77 -12.04 7.66 -2.08
C MET A 77 -13.09 6.56 -2.14
N THR A 78 -13.72 6.37 -3.30
CA THR A 78 -14.55 5.19 -3.54
C THR A 78 -13.68 3.94 -3.64
N LYS A 79 -14.32 2.76 -3.53
CA LYS A 79 -13.62 1.49 -3.72
C LYS A 79 -12.96 1.41 -5.10
N GLU A 80 -13.63 1.90 -6.14
CA GLU A 80 -13.15 1.90 -7.52
C GLU A 80 -11.93 2.82 -7.66
N GLU A 81 -11.97 4.00 -7.04
CA GLU A 81 -10.83 4.92 -7.02
C GLU A 81 -9.62 4.30 -6.30
N ILE A 82 -9.84 3.63 -5.16
CA ILE A 82 -8.76 2.94 -4.44
C ILE A 82 -8.19 1.81 -5.31
N ARG A 83 -9.03 0.97 -5.92
CA ARG A 83 -8.57 -0.11 -6.80
C ARG A 83 -7.76 0.40 -7.97
N SER A 84 -8.18 1.52 -8.57
CA SER A 84 -7.46 2.19 -9.65
C SER A 84 -6.10 2.71 -9.18
N LYS A 85 -6.05 3.45 -8.05
CA LYS A 85 -4.81 3.97 -7.44
C LYS A 85 -3.80 2.87 -7.09
N LEU A 86 -4.30 1.69 -6.73
CA LEU A 86 -3.50 0.53 -6.35
C LEU A 86 -3.19 -0.42 -7.52
N GLY A 87 -3.61 -0.10 -8.75
CA GLY A 87 -3.33 -0.95 -9.92
C GLY A 87 -3.93 -2.36 -9.80
N LEU A 88 -5.05 -2.52 -9.09
CA LEU A 88 -5.59 -3.85 -8.77
C LEU A 88 -6.44 -4.40 -9.93
N PRO A 89 -5.98 -5.45 -10.63
CA PRO A 89 -6.79 -6.11 -11.64
C PRO A 89 -7.94 -6.88 -10.96
N SER A 90 -8.93 -7.33 -11.73
CA SER A 90 -10.15 -7.97 -11.21
C SER A 90 -9.88 -9.22 -10.37
N GLN A 91 -8.79 -9.94 -10.65
CA GLN A 91 -8.37 -11.11 -9.89
C GLN A 91 -7.77 -10.79 -8.51
N ILE A 92 -7.31 -9.55 -8.26
CA ILE A 92 -6.79 -9.15 -6.96
C ILE A 92 -7.89 -8.44 -6.18
N ASN A 93 -8.25 -9.02 -5.03
CA ASN A 93 -9.27 -8.49 -4.14
C ASN A 93 -8.72 -8.41 -2.72
N PHE A 94 -8.72 -7.20 -2.17
CA PHE A 94 -8.49 -6.97 -0.76
C PHE A 94 -9.77 -7.29 0.01
N ASN A 95 -9.62 -7.65 1.27
CA ASN A 95 -10.71 -7.99 2.17
C ASN A 95 -11.55 -6.74 2.46
N ASN A 96 -10.90 -5.62 2.79
CA ASN A 96 -11.56 -4.34 3.03
C ASN A 96 -10.79 -3.17 2.40
N TYR A 97 -11.51 -2.08 2.14
CA TYR A 97 -10.98 -0.83 1.60
C TYR A 97 -11.42 0.32 2.52
N TYR A 98 -10.54 0.79 3.37
CA TYR A 98 -10.84 1.82 4.36
C TYR A 98 -10.39 3.21 3.91
N ASN A 99 -11.10 4.23 4.36
CA ASN A 99 -10.66 5.61 4.32
C ASN A 99 -10.27 6.07 5.71
N HIS A 100 -9.29 6.97 5.80
CA HIS A 100 -8.97 7.64 7.06
C HIS A 100 -10.11 8.56 7.48
N GLU A 101 -10.64 8.34 8.69
CA GLU A 101 -11.73 9.13 9.30
C GLU A 101 -11.12 10.16 10.26
N TYR A 102 -10.39 11.16 9.74
CA TYR A 102 -9.62 12.13 10.54
C TYR A 102 -10.45 12.94 11.53
N ASN A 103 -11.74 13.08 11.26
CA ASN A 103 -12.69 13.90 12.02
C ASN A 103 -13.59 13.07 12.94
N ASP A 104 -13.41 11.75 13.02
CA ASP A 104 -14.12 10.89 13.95
C ASP A 104 -13.18 10.44 15.09
N PRO A 105 -13.30 11.02 16.30
CA PRO A 105 -12.50 10.62 17.44
C PRO A 105 -12.61 9.13 17.81
N GLN A 106 -13.72 8.45 17.46
CA GLN A 106 -13.88 7.01 17.71
C GLN A 106 -13.00 6.14 16.80
N ARG A 107 -12.42 6.75 15.75
CA ARG A 107 -11.53 6.10 14.78
C ARG A 107 -10.06 6.43 15.01
N LEU A 108 -9.76 7.19 16.07
CA LEU A 108 -8.43 7.65 16.42
C LEU A 108 -8.00 7.08 17.77
N ILE A 109 -6.68 6.90 17.93
CA ILE A 109 -6.08 6.49 19.20
C ILE A 109 -4.91 7.42 19.52
N THR A 110 -4.87 7.92 20.75
CA THR A 110 -3.73 8.72 21.23
C THR A 110 -2.53 7.81 21.45
N VAL A 111 -1.43 8.09 20.74
CA VAL A 111 -0.18 7.30 20.83
C VAL A 111 0.93 8.02 21.61
N GLY A 112 0.75 9.29 21.95
CA GLY A 112 1.73 10.09 22.69
C GLY A 112 1.53 11.59 22.49
N GLU A 113 2.50 12.38 22.96
CA GLU A 113 2.55 13.84 22.86
C GLU A 113 3.91 14.26 22.25
N ILE A 114 3.91 15.35 21.48
CA ILE A 114 5.13 15.92 20.88
C ILE A 114 5.55 17.13 21.73
N SER A 115 6.81 17.14 22.21
CA SER A 115 7.41 18.20 23.03
C SER A 115 8.43 19.04 22.27
#